data_AF-A0A951CL00-F1
#
_entry.id   AF-A0A951CL00-F1
#
_cell.length_a   1.000
_cell.length_b   1.000
_cell.length_c   1.000
_cell.angle_alpha   90.00
_cell.angle_beta   90.00
_cell.angle_gamma   90.00
#
_symmetry.space_group_name_H-M   'P 1'
#
loop_
_entity.id
_entity.type
_entity.pdbx_description
1 polymer ?
#
loop_
_entity_poly.entity_id
_entity_poly.type
_entity_poly.pdbx_seq_one_letter_code
_entity_poly.pdbx_strand_id
1 'polypeptide(L)'
;MRIRALAALLLAIGIVLAAPDAQAEPAASTPSVLASLRKAMLARPLSSLISMHTAGTVELAGIRGRGQEWIDVRGGRFIVSQSAGALSGSSGWDGKTAWSQDYAGLVTVDGGQAGRLQSIDQAYLDGLRYLRPDAGGATVVYAGRQSENGTPYDVLAVTPPNGTEIRLWIDPQTHLIARQTTVIGTMTWVTTLSSYRRVDGLTYPFMTRTQLSNGNGFSQRVSTLEVNAEIAERMRLPAESVHDFSIAGATITSFPIQIVNNHVYLTNVTIERHGPYTFVLDSGGDYIITPDVAAALSAKSSGALRLQGVGSSTEGAAFARVGTIAVGSAIVRNQYALVLPIATGFGVAEGMRIDGMLGYQFPARYVTTIDYANSKLTLAMPSAPPAAAPGAAPMQFFLDGTIPRINVNVGDVTVSAEVDTGSRTGL
;
A
#
# COMPACT_ATOMS: atom_id res chain seq x y z
N MET A 1 -94.48 -7.61 42.10
CA MET A 1 -93.31 -6.78 41.73
C MET A 1 -93.43 -6.45 40.24
N ARG A 2 -93.99 -5.30 39.82
CA ARG A 2 -93.34 -3.97 39.64
C ARG A 2 -92.05 -4.08 38.81
N ILE A 3 -91.76 -3.38 37.69
CA ILE A 3 -92.33 -2.22 36.98
C ILE A 3 -91.65 -2.15 35.56
N ARG A 4 -92.32 -1.53 34.57
CA ARG A 4 -91.85 -1.13 33.22
C ARG A 4 -90.70 -0.09 33.24
N ALA A 5 -89.87 0.02 32.19
CA ALA A 5 -89.36 1.30 31.62
C ALA A 5 -88.28 1.01 30.56
N LEU A 6 -88.45 1.40 29.28
CA LEU A 6 -88.20 2.72 28.66
C LEU A 6 -86.73 2.98 28.29
N ALA A 7 -86.54 3.30 27.00
CA ALA A 7 -85.30 3.71 26.38
C ALA A 7 -84.76 5.04 26.94
N ALA A 8 -83.44 5.20 26.99
CA ALA A 8 -82.77 6.48 27.13
C ALA A 8 -81.49 6.50 26.29
N LEU A 9 -81.44 7.51 25.42
CA LEU A 9 -80.33 7.91 24.55
C LEU A 9 -79.22 8.52 25.41
N LEU A 10 -77.98 8.03 25.31
CA LEU A 10 -76.80 8.64 25.92
C LEU A 10 -75.88 9.19 24.83
N LEU A 11 -75.76 10.52 24.82
CA LEU A 11 -74.87 11.31 23.97
C LEU A 11 -73.45 11.19 24.51
N ALA A 12 -72.56 10.46 23.82
CA ALA A 12 -71.15 10.38 24.17
C ALA A 12 -70.38 11.53 23.49
N ILE A 13 -69.89 12.48 24.29
CA ILE A 13 -68.94 13.51 23.87
C ILE A 13 -67.57 12.84 23.71
N GLY A 14 -67.13 12.68 22.46
CA GLY A 14 -65.78 12.20 22.14
C GLY A 14 -64.76 13.33 22.29
N ILE A 15 -63.89 13.23 23.29
CA ILE A 15 -62.64 14.02 23.35
C ILE A 15 -61.65 13.32 22.43
N VAL A 16 -61.41 13.90 21.25
CA VAL A 16 -60.32 13.50 20.36
C VAL A 16 -59.03 14.08 20.95
N LEU A 17 -58.26 13.23 21.65
CA LEU A 17 -56.86 13.51 21.95
C LEU A 17 -56.07 13.41 20.64
N ALA A 18 -55.73 14.55 20.04
CA ALA A 18 -54.78 14.59 18.94
C ALA A 18 -53.43 14.07 19.45
N ALA A 19 -52.99 12.93 18.92
CA ALA A 19 -51.62 12.48 19.10
C ALA A 19 -50.69 13.54 18.49
N PRO A 20 -49.56 13.90 19.13
CA PRO A 20 -48.58 14.76 18.49
C PRO A 20 -48.12 14.07 17.22
N ASP A 21 -48.24 14.77 16.08
CA ASP A 21 -47.67 14.35 14.81
C ASP A 21 -46.19 14.03 15.04
N ALA A 22 -45.85 12.74 14.94
CA ALA A 22 -44.47 12.33 14.83
C ALA A 22 -43.93 12.95 13.53
N GLN A 23 -43.25 14.08 13.63
CA GLN A 23 -42.52 14.67 12.51
C GLN A 23 -41.57 13.59 12.00
N ALA A 24 -41.87 13.05 10.83
CA ALA A 24 -40.97 12.13 10.15
C ALA A 24 -39.60 12.81 10.03
N GLU A 25 -38.54 12.15 10.49
CA GLU A 25 -37.19 12.67 10.30
C GLU A 25 -36.99 12.99 8.81
N PRO A 26 -36.46 14.17 8.48
CA PRO A 26 -36.21 14.54 7.09
C PRO A 26 -35.33 13.45 6.44
N ALA A 27 -35.70 13.05 5.23
CA ALA A 27 -34.99 12.01 4.50
C ALA A 27 -33.48 12.30 4.43
N ALA A 28 -32.67 11.26 4.62
CA ALA A 28 -31.21 11.38 4.55
C ALA A 28 -30.79 11.98 3.20
N SER A 29 -29.86 12.93 3.27
CA SER A 29 -29.32 13.68 2.14
C SER A 29 -27.84 13.94 2.36
N THR A 30 -27.10 14.35 1.32
CA THR A 30 -25.67 14.67 1.48
C THR A 30 -25.41 15.65 2.64
N PRO A 31 -26.12 16.80 2.74
CA PRO A 31 -25.87 17.75 3.81
C PRO A 31 -26.20 17.20 5.21
N SER A 32 -27.29 16.44 5.36
CA SER A 32 -27.70 15.92 6.68
C SER A 32 -26.76 14.82 7.20
N VAL A 33 -26.31 13.93 6.32
CA VAL A 33 -25.35 12.87 6.66
C VAL A 33 -23.98 13.47 6.99
N LEU A 34 -23.48 14.42 6.18
CA LEU A 34 -22.22 15.12 6.47
C LEU A 34 -22.28 15.92 7.77
N ALA A 35 -23.41 16.59 8.06
CA ALA A 35 -23.57 17.34 9.30
C ALA A 35 -23.54 16.41 10.52
N SER A 36 -24.22 15.26 10.45
CA SER A 36 -24.24 14.26 11.52
C SER A 36 -22.86 13.64 11.73
N LEU A 37 -22.18 13.28 10.64
CA LEU A 37 -20.80 12.79 10.67
C LEU A 37 -19.84 13.82 11.29
N ARG A 38 -19.91 15.08 10.87
CA ARG A 38 -19.07 16.17 11.41
C ARG A 38 -19.30 16.34 12.91
N LYS A 39 -20.56 16.32 13.36
CA LYS A 39 -20.93 16.41 14.78
C LYS A 39 -20.42 15.22 15.60
N ALA A 40 -20.46 14.01 15.04
CA ALA A 40 -19.96 12.81 15.70
C ALA A 40 -18.42 12.79 15.79
N MET A 41 -17.74 13.30 14.75
CA MET A 41 -16.28 13.30 14.67
C MET A 41 -15.60 14.44 15.44
N LEU A 42 -16.21 15.62 15.51
CA LEU A 42 -15.57 16.83 16.02
C LEU A 42 -16.33 17.45 17.20
N ALA A 43 -15.65 17.52 18.34
CA ALA A 43 -16.05 18.33 19.51
C ALA A 43 -15.19 19.61 19.64
N ARG A 44 -14.51 19.99 18.55
CA ARG A 44 -13.71 21.22 18.41
C ARG A 44 -13.73 21.71 16.95
N PRO A 45 -13.37 22.97 16.67
CA PRO A 45 -13.31 23.45 15.30
C PRO A 45 -12.27 22.66 14.47
N LEU A 46 -12.63 22.20 13.27
CA LEU A 46 -11.70 21.51 12.37
C LEU A 46 -10.44 22.34 12.09
N SER A 47 -10.58 23.66 12.00
CA SER A 47 -9.46 24.60 11.79
C SER A 47 -8.41 24.59 12.91
N SER A 48 -8.77 24.09 14.09
CA SER A 48 -7.84 23.94 15.22
C SER A 48 -7.02 22.64 15.17
N LEU A 49 -7.32 21.73 14.26
CA LEU A 49 -6.48 20.56 13.97
C LEU A 49 -5.41 20.97 12.95
N ILE A 50 -4.15 20.83 13.37
CA ILE A 50 -2.96 21.21 12.61
C ILE A 50 -2.27 19.96 12.11
N SER A 51 -2.07 19.00 13.02
CA SER A 51 -1.36 17.76 12.78
C SER A 51 -1.91 16.66 13.67
N MET A 52 -1.59 15.41 13.34
CA MET A 52 -1.83 14.25 14.20
C MET A 52 -0.61 13.34 14.18
N HIS A 53 -0.39 12.64 15.29
CA HIS A 53 0.54 11.52 15.37
C HIS A 53 -0.16 10.33 15.98
N THR A 54 -0.09 9.18 15.32
CA THR A 54 -0.56 7.91 15.86
C THR A 54 0.60 6.96 16.05
N ALA A 55 0.55 6.14 17.09
CA ALA A 55 1.46 5.01 17.24
C ALA A 55 0.72 3.79 17.80
N GLY A 56 1.20 2.60 17.44
CA GLY A 56 0.58 1.37 17.89
C GLY A 56 1.16 0.12 17.26
N THR A 57 0.34 -0.93 17.18
CA THR A 57 0.73 -2.21 16.59
C THR A 57 0.16 -2.34 15.19
N VAL A 58 0.95 -2.89 14.28
CA VAL A 58 0.52 -3.24 12.92
C VAL A 58 0.65 -4.74 12.71
N GLU A 59 -0.21 -5.30 11.86
CA GLU A 59 -0.10 -6.67 11.37
C GLU A 59 -0.23 -6.64 9.85
N LEU A 60 0.84 -7.01 9.14
CA LEU A 60 0.91 -7.03 7.69
C LEU A 60 1.41 -8.41 7.25
N ALA A 61 0.68 -9.07 6.34
CA ALA A 61 1.02 -10.42 5.88
C ALA A 61 1.34 -11.40 7.04
N GLY A 62 0.57 -11.35 8.14
CA GLY A 62 0.79 -12.18 9.33
C GLY A 62 2.01 -11.81 10.20
N ILE A 63 2.79 -10.79 9.82
CA ILE A 63 3.90 -10.27 10.61
C ILE A 63 3.39 -9.14 11.50
N ARG A 64 3.55 -9.31 12.81
CA ARG A 64 3.25 -8.26 13.80
C ARG A 64 4.44 -7.36 14.01
N GLY A 65 4.16 -6.07 14.10
CA GLY A 65 5.16 -5.03 14.28
C GLY A 65 4.61 -3.84 15.05
N ARG A 66 5.42 -2.78 15.08
CA ARG A 66 5.01 -1.46 15.55
C ARG A 66 4.95 -0.50 14.39
N GLY A 67 3.95 0.36 14.37
CA GLY A 67 3.78 1.38 13.36
C GLY A 67 3.47 2.72 14.01
N GLN A 68 3.82 3.77 13.30
CA GLN A 68 3.40 5.13 13.62
C GLN A 68 3.13 5.91 12.34
N GLU A 69 2.28 6.91 12.46
CA GLU A 69 1.90 7.77 11.36
C GLU A 69 1.88 9.23 11.82
N TRP A 70 2.50 10.09 11.03
CA TRP A 70 2.49 11.53 11.20
C TRP A 70 1.64 12.14 10.09
N ILE A 71 0.71 13.02 10.43
CA ILE A 71 -0.25 13.61 9.51
C ILE A 71 -0.18 15.13 9.63
N ASP A 72 0.05 15.82 8.51
CA ASP A 72 -0.15 17.26 8.36
C ASP A 72 -1.59 17.51 7.89
N VAL A 73 -2.49 17.75 8.84
CA VAL A 73 -3.94 17.86 8.57
C VAL A 73 -4.25 19.06 7.67
N ARG A 74 -3.45 20.12 7.76
CA ARG A 74 -3.63 21.33 6.93
C ARG A 74 -3.02 21.14 5.55
N GLY A 75 -1.77 20.68 5.51
CA GLY A 75 -0.98 20.49 4.29
C GLY A 75 -1.44 19.30 3.44
N GLY A 76 -2.10 18.30 4.03
CA GLY A 76 -2.44 17.05 3.33
C GLY A 76 -1.20 16.24 2.99
N ARG A 77 -0.30 16.09 3.97
CA ARG A 77 0.91 15.29 3.87
C ARG A 77 0.89 14.26 4.98
N PHE A 78 1.52 13.11 4.75
CA PHE A 78 1.64 12.11 5.79
C PHE A 78 2.90 11.28 5.61
N ILE A 79 3.35 10.68 6.71
CA ILE A 79 4.44 9.72 6.74
C ILE A 79 4.06 8.59 7.68
N VAL A 80 4.12 7.37 7.16
CA VAL A 80 3.98 6.13 7.91
C VAL A 80 5.37 5.53 8.09
N SER A 81 5.66 5.00 9.27
CA SER A 81 6.85 4.18 9.49
C SER A 81 6.51 2.97 10.32
N GLN A 82 7.15 1.84 10.03
CA GLN A 82 6.89 0.59 10.71
C GLN A 82 8.14 -0.27 10.88
N SER A 83 8.16 -1.02 11.98
CA SER A 83 9.16 -2.05 12.28
C SER A 83 8.44 -3.39 12.33
N ALA A 84 8.62 -4.19 11.28
CA ALA A 84 7.91 -5.44 11.02
C ALA A 84 8.77 -6.42 10.18
N GLY A 85 10.02 -6.67 10.60
CA GLY A 85 10.92 -7.59 9.90
C GLY A 85 11.16 -7.16 8.44
N ALA A 86 10.87 -8.05 7.49
CA ALA A 86 10.98 -7.80 6.05
C ALA A 86 10.06 -6.68 5.54
N LEU A 87 9.01 -6.36 6.29
CA LEU A 87 8.07 -5.28 5.97
C LEU A 87 8.38 -4.01 6.76
N SER A 88 9.56 -3.91 7.38
CA SER A 88 10.00 -2.65 7.99
C SER A 88 10.27 -1.61 6.91
N GLY A 89 10.07 -0.34 7.25
CA GLY A 89 10.28 0.73 6.30
C GLY A 89 9.45 1.97 6.64
N SER A 90 9.42 2.90 5.70
CA SER A 90 8.55 4.06 5.76
C SER A 90 7.95 4.37 4.39
N SER A 91 6.85 5.11 4.37
CA SER A 91 6.24 5.61 3.15
C SER A 91 5.52 6.91 3.43
N GLY A 92 5.26 7.71 2.41
CA GLY A 92 4.56 8.95 2.61
C GLY A 92 4.16 9.68 1.35
N TRP A 93 3.49 10.80 1.58
CA TRP A 93 3.05 11.75 0.56
C TRP A 93 3.45 13.15 1.01
N ASP A 94 4.26 13.82 0.19
CA ASP A 94 4.76 15.17 0.50
C ASP A 94 3.82 16.30 0.01
N GLY A 95 2.66 15.95 -0.55
CA GLY A 95 1.73 16.86 -1.20
C GLY A 95 1.77 16.79 -2.73
N LYS A 96 2.82 16.17 -3.30
CA LYS A 96 3.05 16.11 -4.74
C LYS A 96 3.48 14.71 -5.21
N THR A 97 4.29 14.04 -4.41
CA THR A 97 5.04 12.84 -4.75
C THR A 97 4.83 11.78 -3.67
N ALA A 98 4.50 10.58 -4.12
CA ALA A 98 4.45 9.39 -3.29
C ALA A 98 5.85 8.78 -3.20
N TRP A 99 6.20 8.26 -2.03
CA TRP A 99 7.51 7.66 -1.83
C TRP A 99 7.45 6.52 -0.81
N SER A 100 8.43 5.64 -0.89
CA SER A 100 8.65 4.56 0.07
C SER A 100 10.13 4.43 0.40
N GLN A 101 10.42 3.80 1.53
CA GLN A 101 11.73 3.39 1.96
C GLN A 101 11.62 1.97 2.54
N ASP A 102 12.43 1.05 2.04
CA ASP A 102 12.42 -0.34 2.51
C ASP A 102 13.18 -0.55 3.84
N TYR A 103 13.27 -1.79 4.28
CA TYR A 103 13.97 -2.19 5.50
C TYR A 103 15.49 -1.95 5.45
N ALA A 104 16.07 -1.78 4.25
CA ALA A 104 17.49 -1.53 4.02
C ALA A 104 17.80 -0.02 3.90
N GLY A 105 16.77 0.83 3.90
CA GLY A 105 16.92 2.27 3.74
C GLY A 105 16.94 2.72 2.27
N LEU A 106 16.62 1.83 1.32
CA LEU A 106 16.51 2.16 -0.10
C LEU A 106 15.24 2.98 -0.32
N VAL A 107 15.38 4.18 -0.89
CA VAL A 107 14.28 5.10 -1.10
C VAL A 107 13.81 5.02 -2.54
N THR A 108 12.50 4.90 -2.72
CA THR A 108 11.85 4.87 -4.02
C THR A 108 10.85 6.02 -4.12
N VAL A 109 11.00 6.82 -5.19
CA VAL A 109 10.03 7.83 -5.57
C VAL A 109 9.06 7.21 -6.56
N ASP A 110 7.80 7.09 -6.16
CA ASP A 110 6.76 6.44 -6.94
C ASP A 110 6.13 7.42 -7.95
N GLY A 111 6.42 7.18 -9.22
CA GLY A 111 5.80 7.83 -10.37
C GLY A 111 4.58 7.09 -10.92
N GLY A 112 4.24 5.95 -10.33
CA GLY A 112 3.09 5.12 -10.68
C GLY A 112 1.75 5.80 -10.42
N GLN A 113 0.78 5.54 -11.31
CA GLN A 113 -0.55 6.11 -11.18
C GLN A 113 -1.28 5.57 -9.95
N ALA A 114 -1.19 4.26 -9.69
CA ALA A 114 -1.90 3.61 -8.60
C ALA A 114 -1.41 4.12 -7.22
N GLY A 115 -0.10 4.15 -6.99
CA GLY A 115 0.48 4.67 -5.74
C GLY A 115 0.21 6.14 -5.53
N ARG A 116 0.20 6.95 -6.59
CA ARG A 116 -0.22 8.35 -6.54
C ARG A 116 -1.69 8.50 -6.11
N LEU A 117 -2.61 7.76 -6.74
CA LEU A 117 -4.03 7.80 -6.41
C LEU A 117 -4.28 7.37 -4.96
N GLN A 118 -3.65 6.28 -4.52
CA GLN A 118 -3.71 5.81 -3.14
C GLN A 118 -3.26 6.90 -2.16
N SER A 119 -2.15 7.58 -2.46
CA SER A 119 -1.59 8.64 -1.60
C SER A 119 -2.49 9.87 -1.52
N ILE A 120 -3.13 10.27 -2.63
CA ILE A 120 -4.09 11.38 -2.66
C ILE A 120 -5.31 11.06 -1.79
N ASP A 121 -5.87 9.86 -1.96
CA ASP A 121 -7.06 9.42 -1.24
C ASP A 121 -6.79 9.30 0.26
N GLN A 122 -5.64 8.73 0.65
CA GLN A 122 -5.23 8.65 2.04
C GLN A 122 -5.00 10.04 2.65
N ALA A 123 -4.24 10.92 1.98
CA ALA A 123 -4.01 12.29 2.46
C ALA A 123 -5.32 13.10 2.60
N TYR A 124 -6.31 12.81 1.76
CA TYR A 124 -7.64 13.41 1.85
C TYR A 124 -8.41 12.95 3.10
N LEU A 125 -8.41 11.64 3.37
CA LEU A 125 -9.08 11.04 4.53
C LEU A 125 -8.39 11.40 5.84
N ASP A 126 -7.07 11.26 5.91
CA ASP A 126 -6.26 11.54 7.10
C ASP A 126 -6.26 13.03 7.45
N GLY A 127 -6.27 13.88 6.43
CA GLY A 127 -6.46 15.33 6.59
C GLY A 127 -7.89 15.74 6.94
N LEU A 128 -8.81 14.79 7.15
CA LEU A 128 -10.22 15.00 7.48
C LEU A 128 -10.91 15.98 6.51
N ARG A 129 -10.48 15.99 5.24
CA ARG A 129 -10.89 17.03 4.27
C ARG A 129 -12.37 16.98 3.94
N TYR A 130 -12.96 15.77 3.96
CA TYR A 130 -14.41 15.56 3.81
C TYR A 130 -15.25 16.25 4.90
N LEU A 131 -14.66 16.63 6.04
CA LEU A 131 -15.35 17.37 7.08
C LEU A 131 -15.30 18.89 6.87
N ARG A 132 -14.54 19.41 5.89
CA ARG A 132 -14.52 20.85 5.59
C ARG A 132 -15.85 21.32 4.99
N PRO A 133 -16.20 22.62 5.08
CA PRO A 133 -17.45 23.13 4.51
C PRO A 133 -17.60 22.85 3.00
N ASP A 134 -16.50 22.89 2.26
CA ASP A 134 -16.39 22.59 0.83
C ASP A 134 -15.97 21.13 0.55
N ALA A 135 -15.99 20.27 1.57
CA ALA A 135 -15.43 18.91 1.55
C ALA A 135 -14.00 18.83 0.99
N GLY A 136 -13.21 19.91 1.11
CA GLY A 136 -11.86 19.98 0.56
C GLY A 136 -11.81 19.92 -0.97
N GLY A 137 -12.86 20.39 -1.65
CA GLY A 137 -12.99 20.39 -3.10
C GLY A 137 -13.51 19.08 -3.70
N ALA A 138 -13.85 18.09 -2.87
CA ALA A 138 -14.40 16.83 -3.35
C ALA A 138 -15.84 16.97 -3.84
N THR A 139 -16.21 16.14 -4.82
CA THR A 139 -17.63 15.87 -5.08
C THR A 139 -18.14 14.89 -4.05
N VAL A 140 -19.26 15.20 -3.39
CA VAL A 140 -19.88 14.33 -2.38
C VAL A 140 -21.34 14.09 -2.71
N VAL A 141 -21.73 12.83 -2.83
CA VAL A 141 -23.09 12.41 -3.16
C VAL A 141 -23.59 11.37 -2.17
N TYR A 142 -24.78 11.57 -1.62
CA TYR A 142 -25.47 10.54 -0.86
C TYR A 142 -25.94 9.43 -1.82
N ALA A 143 -25.31 8.27 -1.72
CA ALA A 143 -25.56 7.10 -2.56
C ALA A 143 -26.70 6.21 -2.04
N GLY A 144 -27.51 6.74 -1.12
CA GLY A 144 -28.61 6.05 -0.48
C GLY A 144 -28.19 5.18 0.70
N ARG A 145 -29.22 4.59 1.32
CA ARG A 145 -29.04 3.61 2.39
C ARG A 145 -28.76 2.24 1.79
N GLN A 146 -27.71 1.59 2.24
CA GLN A 146 -27.30 0.26 1.80
C GLN A 146 -27.13 -0.64 3.00
N SER A 147 -27.16 -1.96 2.81
CA SER A 147 -26.98 -2.92 3.91
C SER A 147 -25.90 -3.93 3.58
N GLU A 148 -25.12 -4.31 4.59
CA GLU A 148 -24.19 -5.44 4.53
C GLU A 148 -24.52 -6.41 5.65
N ASN A 149 -24.73 -7.69 5.33
CA ASN A 149 -25.10 -8.73 6.29
C ASN A 149 -26.28 -8.32 7.20
N GLY A 150 -27.26 -7.60 6.63
CA GLY A 150 -28.43 -7.09 7.34
C GLY A 150 -28.20 -5.82 8.18
N THR A 151 -26.97 -5.31 8.26
CA THR A 151 -26.65 -4.05 8.96
C THR A 151 -26.79 -2.86 8.02
N PRO A 152 -27.65 -1.86 8.31
CA PRO A 152 -27.85 -0.71 7.45
C PRO A 152 -26.78 0.37 7.64
N TYR A 153 -26.44 1.06 6.56
CA TYR A 153 -25.49 2.18 6.51
C TYR A 153 -26.02 3.28 5.59
N ASP A 154 -25.79 4.52 5.97
CA ASP A 154 -25.91 5.66 5.06
C ASP A 154 -24.60 5.80 4.28
N VAL A 155 -24.64 5.82 2.95
CA VAL A 155 -23.42 5.79 2.14
C VAL A 155 -23.20 7.12 1.44
N LEU A 156 -22.00 7.69 1.61
CA LEU A 156 -21.52 8.82 0.83
C LEU A 156 -20.50 8.34 -0.20
N ALA A 157 -20.71 8.65 -1.48
CA ALA A 157 -19.68 8.58 -2.51
C ALA A 157 -18.90 9.91 -2.50
N VAL A 158 -17.60 9.85 -2.23
CA VAL A 158 -16.71 11.00 -2.09
C VAL A 158 -15.57 10.88 -3.09
N THR A 159 -15.44 11.83 -4.01
CA THR A 159 -14.36 11.83 -5.00
C THR A 159 -13.45 13.04 -4.74
N PRO A 160 -12.26 12.84 -4.13
CA PRO A 160 -11.29 13.91 -3.91
C PRO A 160 -10.79 14.50 -5.22
N PRO A 161 -10.30 15.75 -5.23
CA PRO A 161 -9.62 16.31 -6.39
C PRO A 161 -8.43 15.44 -6.81
N ASN A 162 -8.44 14.96 -8.06
CA ASN A 162 -7.42 14.07 -8.63
C ASN A 162 -7.28 12.70 -7.93
N GLY A 163 -8.23 12.34 -7.06
CA GLY A 163 -8.29 11.05 -6.38
C GLY A 163 -9.27 10.08 -7.04
N THR A 164 -9.60 9.00 -6.33
CA THR A 164 -10.62 8.04 -6.77
C THR A 164 -11.93 8.21 -6.00
N GLU A 165 -13.01 7.58 -6.46
CA GLU A 165 -14.24 7.54 -5.68
C GLU A 165 -14.03 6.64 -4.44
N ILE A 166 -14.21 7.24 -3.27
CA ILE A 166 -14.19 6.58 -1.96
C ILE A 166 -15.62 6.53 -1.44
N ARG A 167 -16.12 5.34 -1.13
CA ARG A 167 -17.45 5.19 -0.50
C ARG A 167 -17.29 5.08 1.01
N LEU A 168 -17.84 6.07 1.72
CA LEU A 168 -17.90 6.11 3.18
C LEU A 168 -19.22 5.51 3.65
N TRP A 169 -19.15 4.38 4.34
CA TRP A 169 -20.29 3.68 4.93
C TRP A 169 -20.44 4.12 6.37
N ILE A 170 -21.50 4.89 6.65
CA ILE A 170 -21.72 5.55 7.93
C ILE A 170 -22.80 4.81 8.70
N ASP A 171 -22.48 4.44 9.92
CA ASP A 171 -23.44 3.80 10.83
C ASP A 171 -24.52 4.83 11.22
N PRO A 172 -25.81 4.56 11.01
CA PRO A 172 -26.87 5.54 11.22
C PRO A 172 -27.15 5.84 12.70
N GLN A 173 -26.66 5.01 13.63
CA GLN A 173 -26.86 5.22 15.07
C GLN A 173 -25.74 6.08 15.67
N THR A 174 -24.49 5.80 15.29
CA THR A 174 -23.32 6.51 15.81
C THR A 174 -22.91 7.70 14.95
N HIS A 175 -23.36 7.73 13.69
CA HIS A 175 -22.92 8.63 12.63
C HIS A 175 -21.42 8.60 12.36
N LEU A 176 -20.73 7.51 12.73
CA LEU A 176 -19.31 7.31 12.46
C LEU A 176 -19.12 6.42 11.23
N ILE A 177 -17.98 6.60 10.55
CA ILE A 177 -17.62 5.77 9.39
C ILE A 177 -17.29 4.37 9.89
N ALA A 178 -18.11 3.38 9.57
CA ALA A 178 -17.83 1.98 9.90
C ALA A 178 -16.91 1.34 8.85
N ARG A 179 -17.00 1.81 7.61
CA ARG A 179 -16.26 1.23 6.48
C ARG A 179 -15.96 2.25 5.37
N GLN A 180 -14.85 2.03 4.69
CA GLN A 180 -14.45 2.69 3.46
C GLN A 180 -14.25 1.64 2.36
N THR A 181 -14.68 1.95 1.15
CA THR A 181 -14.37 1.13 -0.04
C THR A 181 -13.88 1.99 -1.18
N THR A 182 -12.81 1.59 -1.85
CA THR A 182 -12.31 2.23 -3.08
C THR A 182 -11.79 1.18 -4.05
N VAL A 183 -11.76 1.52 -5.35
CA VAL A 183 -11.13 0.73 -6.41
C VAL A 183 -10.01 1.55 -7.01
N ILE A 184 -8.78 1.03 -6.95
CA ILE A 184 -7.58 1.64 -7.51
C ILE A 184 -6.94 0.62 -8.46
N GLY A 185 -6.87 0.97 -9.75
CA GLY A 185 -6.47 0.02 -10.79
C GLY A 185 -7.43 -1.17 -10.82
N THR A 186 -6.89 -2.39 -10.70
CA THR A 186 -7.66 -3.64 -10.66
C THR A 186 -8.03 -4.08 -9.24
N MET A 187 -7.62 -3.32 -8.23
CA MET A 187 -7.66 -3.73 -6.83
C MET A 187 -8.76 -3.02 -6.07
N THR A 188 -9.62 -3.78 -5.40
CA THR A 188 -10.62 -3.23 -4.47
C THR A 188 -10.05 -3.24 -3.06
N TRP A 189 -10.17 -2.11 -2.37
CA TRP A 189 -9.75 -1.92 -1.00
C TRP A 189 -10.99 -1.78 -0.12
N VAL A 190 -11.04 -2.54 0.97
CA VAL A 190 -12.11 -2.46 1.98
C VAL A 190 -11.48 -2.23 3.34
N THR A 191 -11.66 -1.04 3.90
CA THR A 191 -11.17 -0.68 5.24
C THR A 191 -12.32 -0.60 6.21
N THR A 192 -12.26 -1.36 7.29
CA THR A 192 -13.21 -1.29 8.41
C THR A 192 -12.59 -0.51 9.55
N LEU A 193 -13.38 0.38 10.17
CA LEU A 193 -12.93 1.27 11.24
C LEU A 193 -13.78 1.03 12.48
N SER A 194 -13.12 0.88 13.63
CA SER A 194 -13.81 0.53 14.88
C SER A 194 -13.03 1.02 16.10
N SER A 195 -13.56 0.69 17.29
CA SER A 195 -12.94 1.05 18.57
C SER A 195 -12.72 2.57 18.71
N TYR A 196 -13.68 3.36 18.24
CA TYR A 196 -13.58 4.82 18.28
C TYR A 196 -13.38 5.34 19.69
N ARG A 197 -12.46 6.30 19.85
CA ARG A 197 -12.22 7.02 21.10
C ARG A 197 -12.14 8.51 20.84
N ARG A 198 -12.45 9.30 21.87
CA ARG A 198 -12.30 10.75 21.82
C ARG A 198 -10.99 11.16 22.48
N VAL A 199 -10.15 11.87 21.74
CA VAL A 199 -8.89 12.43 22.23
C VAL A 199 -8.82 13.88 21.79
N ASP A 200 -8.65 14.79 22.76
CA ASP A 200 -8.55 16.23 22.52
C ASP A 200 -9.59 16.78 21.53
N GLY A 201 -10.86 16.41 21.74
CA GLY A 201 -12.00 16.85 20.93
C GLY A 201 -12.15 16.19 19.55
N LEU A 202 -11.30 15.23 19.17
CA LEU A 202 -11.42 14.44 17.94
C LEU A 202 -11.86 13.00 18.27
N THR A 203 -12.91 12.51 17.60
CA THR A 203 -13.31 11.10 17.62
C THR A 203 -12.55 10.35 16.53
N TYR A 204 -11.65 9.45 16.91
CA TYR A 204 -10.73 8.76 16.00
C TYR A 204 -10.83 7.23 16.15
N PRO A 205 -10.72 6.43 15.07
CA PRO A 205 -10.77 4.98 15.15
C PRO A 205 -9.46 4.40 15.72
N PHE A 206 -9.53 3.59 16.78
CA PHE A 206 -8.33 2.95 17.34
C PHE A 206 -8.05 1.55 16.76
N MET A 207 -8.89 1.09 15.83
CA MET A 207 -8.67 -0.15 15.10
C MET A 207 -9.10 0.04 13.65
N THR A 208 -8.17 -0.22 12.72
CA THR A 208 -8.43 -0.32 11.28
C THR A 208 -8.07 -1.71 10.79
N ARG A 209 -8.85 -2.25 9.86
CA ARG A 209 -8.53 -3.48 9.15
C ARG A 209 -8.87 -3.30 7.68
N THR A 210 -7.86 -3.48 6.83
CA THR A 210 -7.94 -3.33 5.39
C THR A 210 -7.81 -4.70 4.74
N GLN A 211 -8.71 -4.99 3.80
CA GLN A 211 -8.70 -6.19 2.97
C GLN A 211 -8.68 -5.78 1.50
N LEU A 212 -7.86 -6.46 0.70
CA LEU A 212 -7.69 -6.23 -0.72
C LEU A 212 -8.35 -7.38 -1.49
N SER A 213 -8.83 -7.11 -2.71
CA SER A 213 -9.47 -8.13 -3.57
C SER A 213 -8.57 -9.30 -3.95
N ASN A 214 -7.24 -9.16 -3.84
CA ASN A 214 -6.28 -10.25 -4.03
C ASN A 214 -6.14 -11.16 -2.78
N GLY A 215 -6.91 -10.90 -1.72
CA GLY A 215 -6.89 -11.67 -0.48
C GLY A 215 -5.81 -11.27 0.52
N ASN A 216 -4.97 -10.27 0.20
CA ASN A 216 -4.08 -9.65 1.18
C ASN A 216 -4.84 -8.69 2.09
N GLY A 217 -4.20 -8.34 3.19
CA GLY A 217 -4.73 -7.35 4.11
C GLY A 217 -3.71 -6.95 5.16
N PHE A 218 -4.07 -5.91 5.89
CA PHE A 218 -3.31 -5.43 7.03
C PHE A 218 -4.26 -4.85 8.07
N SER A 219 -3.77 -4.73 9.29
CA SER A 219 -4.51 -4.06 10.36
C SER A 219 -3.60 -3.22 11.23
N GLN A 220 -4.18 -2.18 11.81
CA GLN A 220 -3.52 -1.30 12.76
C GLN A 220 -4.39 -1.17 14.00
N ARG A 221 -3.75 -1.27 15.16
CA ARG A 221 -4.34 -0.91 16.44
C ARG A 221 -3.57 0.27 17.02
N VAL A 222 -4.23 1.40 17.07
CA VAL A 222 -3.68 2.62 17.66
C VAL A 222 -3.65 2.48 19.17
N SER A 223 -2.53 2.84 19.77
CA SER A 223 -2.33 2.89 21.21
C SER A 223 -2.29 4.34 21.71
N THR A 224 -1.68 5.23 20.93
CA THR A 224 -1.60 6.66 21.22
C THR A 224 -2.07 7.47 20.02
N LEU A 225 -2.76 8.58 20.31
CA LEU A 225 -3.09 9.63 19.36
C LEU A 225 -2.70 10.95 20.01
N GLU A 226 -1.84 11.71 19.36
CA GLU A 226 -1.48 13.07 19.72
C GLU A 226 -2.06 14.03 18.68
N VAL A 227 -2.81 15.02 19.14
CA VAL A 227 -3.37 16.07 18.29
C VAL A 227 -2.47 17.29 18.39
N ASN A 228 -2.16 17.90 17.24
CA ASN A 228 -1.30 19.07 17.11
C ASN A 228 0.16 18.83 17.56
N ALA A 229 0.69 17.62 17.34
CA ALA A 229 2.09 17.30 17.55
C ALA A 229 3.03 18.11 16.61
N GLU A 230 4.27 18.34 17.03
CA GLU A 230 5.25 19.03 16.19
C GLU A 230 5.76 18.14 15.05
N ILE A 231 5.57 18.58 13.80
CA ILE A 231 5.80 17.74 12.61
C ILE A 231 6.85 18.25 11.62
N ALA A 232 7.40 19.45 11.80
CA ALA A 232 8.20 20.12 10.76
C ALA A 232 9.40 19.27 10.29
N GLU A 233 10.27 18.84 11.22
CA GLU A 233 11.40 17.96 10.91
C GLU A 233 10.98 16.53 10.55
N ARG A 234 9.78 16.11 10.98
CA ARG A 234 9.26 14.77 10.71
C ARG A 234 8.77 14.60 9.28
N MET A 235 8.32 15.67 8.61
CA MET A 235 7.68 15.67 7.29
C MET A 235 8.65 15.72 6.10
N ARG A 236 9.94 15.50 6.31
CA ARG A 236 10.95 15.52 5.25
C ARG A 236 11.07 14.12 4.64
N LEU A 237 11.21 14.06 3.31
CA LEU A 237 11.61 12.83 2.63
C LEU A 237 12.91 12.31 3.27
N PRO A 238 12.99 11.04 3.70
CA PRO A 238 14.22 10.50 4.25
C PRO A 238 15.31 10.51 3.17
N ALA A 239 16.53 10.85 3.58
CA ALA A 239 17.68 10.66 2.72
C ALA A 239 17.92 9.16 2.52
N GLU A 240 18.32 8.77 1.31
CA GLU A 240 18.75 7.41 1.04
C GLU A 240 19.98 7.07 1.89
N SER A 241 19.96 5.90 2.53
CA SER A 241 21.01 5.49 3.49
C SER A 241 21.38 4.02 3.34
N VAL A 242 21.51 3.58 2.09
CA VAL A 242 21.86 2.19 1.76
C VAL A 242 23.37 1.99 1.91
N HIS A 243 23.79 1.11 2.81
CA HIS A 243 25.19 0.81 3.12
C HIS A 243 25.49 -0.70 3.14
N ASP A 244 24.57 -1.50 2.64
CA ASP A 244 24.60 -2.96 2.75
C ASP A 244 25.31 -3.66 1.58
N PHE A 245 25.87 -2.90 0.64
CA PHE A 245 26.48 -3.40 -0.58
C PHE A 245 27.93 -2.95 -0.77
N SER A 246 28.70 -3.73 -1.54
CA SER A 246 30.11 -3.43 -1.81
C SER A 246 30.64 -4.27 -2.97
N ILE A 247 31.73 -3.85 -3.59
CA ILE A 247 32.56 -4.68 -4.48
C ILE A 247 33.88 -4.98 -3.76
N ALA A 248 34.21 -6.27 -3.60
CA ALA A 248 35.39 -6.68 -2.84
C ALA A 248 36.69 -6.26 -3.56
N GLY A 249 37.48 -5.38 -2.93
CA GLY A 249 38.79 -4.95 -3.43
C GLY A 249 38.77 -4.04 -4.66
N ALA A 250 37.60 -3.60 -5.12
CA ALA A 250 37.45 -2.77 -6.32
C ALA A 250 36.20 -1.87 -6.24
N THR A 251 36.03 -0.98 -7.22
CA THR A 251 34.81 -0.18 -7.41
C THR A 251 33.96 -0.66 -8.59
N ILE A 252 34.46 -1.63 -9.35
CA ILE A 252 33.82 -2.21 -10.53
C ILE A 252 34.13 -3.71 -10.57
N THR A 253 33.16 -4.54 -10.95
CA THR A 253 33.35 -5.96 -11.24
C THR A 253 32.57 -6.36 -12.48
N SER A 254 33.09 -7.30 -13.25
CA SER A 254 32.40 -7.88 -14.39
C SER A 254 32.44 -9.40 -14.29
N PHE A 255 31.38 -10.06 -14.76
CA PHE A 255 31.31 -11.51 -14.79
C PHE A 255 30.40 -11.98 -15.94
N PRO A 256 30.63 -13.20 -16.46
CA PRO A 256 29.83 -13.74 -17.55
C PRO A 256 28.39 -14.02 -17.07
N ILE A 257 27.44 -13.81 -17.97
CA ILE A 257 26.03 -14.17 -17.79
C ILE A 257 25.60 -15.14 -18.89
N GLN A 258 24.48 -15.81 -18.71
CA GLN A 258 23.82 -16.55 -19.79
C GLN A 258 22.53 -15.85 -20.17
N ILE A 259 22.26 -15.77 -21.47
CA ILE A 259 21.01 -15.21 -22.00
C ILE A 259 20.26 -16.34 -22.69
N VAL A 260 19.13 -16.75 -22.11
CA VAL A 260 18.26 -17.79 -22.67
C VAL A 260 16.84 -17.24 -22.71
N ASN A 261 16.27 -17.22 -23.92
CA ASN A 261 14.98 -16.59 -24.25
C ASN A 261 14.75 -15.25 -23.52
N ASN A 262 15.71 -14.35 -23.70
CA ASN A 262 15.73 -12.97 -23.16
C ASN A 262 15.91 -12.84 -21.64
N HIS A 263 15.91 -13.93 -20.88
CA HIS A 263 16.27 -13.87 -19.46
C HIS A 263 17.77 -13.77 -19.25
N VAL A 264 18.18 -12.95 -18.29
CA VAL A 264 19.57 -12.84 -17.84
C VAL A 264 19.80 -13.76 -16.64
N TYR A 265 20.57 -14.83 -16.85
CA TYR A 265 20.93 -15.80 -15.81
C TYR A 265 22.32 -15.55 -15.24
N LEU A 266 22.39 -15.60 -13.91
CA LEU A 266 23.59 -15.50 -13.10
C LEU A 266 23.85 -16.90 -12.54
N THR A 267 24.77 -17.66 -13.15
CA THR A 267 24.98 -19.09 -12.84
C THR A 267 25.99 -19.36 -11.71
N ASN A 268 26.51 -18.31 -11.09
CA ASN A 268 27.50 -18.39 -10.02
C ASN A 268 27.17 -17.41 -8.87
N VAL A 269 25.91 -17.43 -8.43
CA VAL A 269 25.50 -16.69 -7.23
C VAL A 269 25.78 -17.53 -6.00
N THR A 270 26.31 -16.91 -4.95
CA THR A 270 26.44 -17.57 -3.64
C THR A 270 25.61 -16.85 -2.59
N ILE A 271 24.99 -17.63 -1.71
CA ILE A 271 24.23 -17.11 -0.56
C ILE A 271 24.85 -17.66 0.71
N GLU A 272 25.32 -16.78 1.59
CA GLU A 272 26.03 -17.15 2.81
C GLU A 272 27.14 -18.20 2.58
N ARG A 273 27.84 -18.09 1.44
CA ARG A 273 28.88 -19.01 0.94
C ARG A 273 28.39 -20.38 0.45
N HIS A 274 27.08 -20.62 0.40
CA HIS A 274 26.48 -21.76 -0.28
C HIS A 274 26.23 -21.45 -1.76
N GLY A 275 26.27 -22.46 -2.61
CA GLY A 275 26.19 -22.35 -4.07
C GLY A 275 27.26 -23.20 -4.76
N PRO A 276 27.49 -22.99 -6.07
CA PRO A 276 26.88 -21.96 -6.90
C PRO A 276 25.37 -22.21 -7.14
N TYR A 277 24.60 -21.14 -7.15
CA TYR A 277 23.20 -21.13 -7.51
C TYR A 277 22.98 -20.37 -8.82
N THR A 278 21.90 -20.72 -9.52
CA THR A 278 21.45 -20.02 -10.72
C THR A 278 20.29 -19.09 -10.41
N PHE A 279 20.50 -17.78 -10.61
CA PHE A 279 19.49 -16.76 -10.38
C PHE A 279 19.12 -16.05 -11.69
N VAL A 280 17.86 -15.66 -11.83
CA VAL A 280 17.44 -14.70 -12.86
C VAL A 280 17.62 -13.28 -12.31
N LEU A 281 18.18 -12.38 -13.11
CA LEU A 281 18.14 -10.95 -12.81
C LEU A 281 16.81 -10.39 -13.32
N ASP A 282 16.00 -9.86 -12.41
CA ASP A 282 14.66 -9.35 -12.70
C ASP A 282 14.53 -7.93 -12.15
N SER A 283 14.53 -6.92 -13.03
CA SER A 283 14.39 -5.52 -12.64
C SER A 283 12.98 -5.13 -12.20
N GLY A 284 11.95 -5.92 -12.54
CA GLY A 284 10.56 -5.72 -12.10
C GLY A 284 10.18 -6.54 -10.86
N GLY A 285 11.01 -7.52 -10.48
CA GLY A 285 10.73 -8.47 -9.41
C GLY A 285 11.34 -8.14 -8.04
N ASP A 286 11.19 -9.12 -7.14
CA ASP A 286 11.73 -9.12 -5.79
C ASP A 286 12.89 -10.11 -5.63
N TYR A 287 13.63 -10.02 -4.52
CA TYR A 287 14.47 -11.13 -4.09
C TYR A 287 13.64 -12.37 -3.78
N ILE A 288 13.90 -13.45 -4.52
CA ILE A 288 13.23 -14.73 -4.35
C ILE A 288 14.27 -15.83 -4.22
N ILE A 289 14.02 -16.79 -3.32
CA ILE A 289 14.75 -18.05 -3.21
C ILE A 289 13.76 -19.21 -3.24
N THR A 290 14.18 -20.36 -3.79
CA THR A 290 13.37 -21.58 -3.72
C THR A 290 13.34 -22.16 -2.31
N PRO A 291 12.33 -23.01 -1.99
CA PRO A 291 12.31 -23.76 -0.73
C PRO A 291 13.59 -24.58 -0.49
N ASP A 292 14.19 -25.13 -1.55
CA ASP A 292 15.44 -25.91 -1.46
C ASP A 292 16.63 -25.04 -1.02
N VAL A 293 16.75 -23.83 -1.57
CA VAL A 293 17.77 -22.86 -1.13
C VAL A 293 17.51 -22.44 0.31
N ALA A 294 16.26 -22.12 0.67
CA ALA A 294 15.90 -21.76 2.04
C ALA A 294 16.24 -22.88 3.04
N ALA A 295 15.99 -24.14 2.67
CA ALA A 295 16.34 -25.31 3.48
C ALA A 295 17.86 -25.50 3.61
N ALA A 296 18.62 -25.34 2.51
CA ALA A 296 20.08 -25.42 2.53
C ALA A 296 20.71 -24.36 3.45
N LEU A 297 20.10 -23.18 3.52
CA LEU A 297 20.51 -22.10 4.43
C LEU A 297 20.01 -22.27 5.87
N SER A 298 19.17 -23.27 6.14
CA SER A 298 18.41 -23.37 7.40
C SER A 298 17.67 -22.06 7.75
N ALA A 299 17.20 -21.35 6.73
CA ALA A 299 16.61 -20.03 6.88
C ALA A 299 15.25 -20.12 7.57
N LYS A 300 15.05 -19.29 8.60
CA LYS A 300 13.73 -19.14 9.23
C LYS A 300 12.89 -18.20 8.36
N SER A 301 11.72 -18.68 7.93
CA SER A 301 10.76 -17.88 7.19
C SER A 301 9.61 -17.44 8.09
N SER A 302 9.02 -16.27 7.78
CA SER A 302 7.87 -15.74 8.51
C SER A 302 6.96 -14.91 7.60
N GLY A 303 5.70 -14.78 8.00
CA GLY A 303 4.68 -14.09 7.22
C GLY A 303 3.97 -15.00 6.22
N ALA A 304 2.88 -14.47 5.67
CA ALA A 304 2.02 -15.11 4.69
C ALA A 304 1.47 -14.01 3.77
N LEU A 305 2.19 -13.75 2.69
CA LEU A 305 1.78 -12.84 1.63
C LEU A 305 1.15 -13.66 0.50
N ARG A 306 -0.02 -13.25 0.01
CA ARG A 306 -0.61 -13.83 -1.19
C ARG A 306 -0.09 -13.07 -2.40
N LEU A 307 0.60 -13.75 -3.29
CA LEU A 307 1.06 -13.16 -4.54
C LEU A 307 0.06 -13.50 -5.66
N GLN A 308 -0.11 -12.58 -6.62
CA GLN A 308 -0.97 -12.78 -7.77
C GLN A 308 -0.10 -12.78 -9.04
N GLY A 309 0.02 -13.94 -9.69
CA GLY A 309 0.90 -14.25 -10.85
C GLY A 309 2.12 -15.08 -10.45
N VAL A 310 2.61 -16.12 -11.16
CA VAL A 310 2.23 -16.83 -12.40
C VAL A 310 2.21 -18.33 -12.08
N GLY A 311 1.10 -18.99 -12.37
CA GLY A 311 0.76 -20.34 -11.88
C GLY A 311 -0.58 -20.27 -11.14
N SER A 312 -1.51 -21.18 -11.44
CA SER A 312 -2.90 -21.12 -10.97
C SER A 312 -3.11 -21.40 -9.47
N SER A 313 -2.06 -21.38 -8.65
CA SER A 313 -2.10 -21.58 -7.20
C SER A 313 -1.91 -20.26 -6.44
N THR A 314 -2.78 -19.99 -5.47
CA THR A 314 -2.52 -18.99 -4.44
C THR A 314 -1.58 -19.61 -3.43
N GLU A 315 -0.29 -19.31 -3.52
CA GLU A 315 0.69 -19.78 -2.52
C GLU A 315 1.01 -18.67 -1.52
N GLY A 316 1.06 -19.03 -0.24
CA GLY A 316 1.52 -18.12 0.80
C GLY A 316 3.03 -17.98 0.72
N ALA A 317 3.50 -16.80 0.33
CA ALA A 317 4.90 -16.45 0.37
C ALA A 317 5.31 -16.10 1.81
N ALA A 318 6.48 -16.58 2.23
CA ALA A 318 7.09 -16.21 3.50
C ALA A 318 8.42 -15.52 3.26
N PHE A 319 8.82 -14.63 4.17
CA PHE A 319 10.08 -13.90 4.10
C PHE A 319 11.16 -14.63 4.88
N ALA A 320 12.29 -14.90 4.25
CA ALA A 320 13.50 -15.45 4.86
C ALA A 320 14.60 -14.38 4.91
N ARG A 321 15.32 -14.30 6.03
CA ARG A 321 16.51 -13.44 6.12
C ARG A 321 17.67 -14.11 5.39
N VAL A 322 18.40 -13.32 4.61
CA VAL A 322 19.59 -13.73 3.87
C VAL A 322 20.77 -12.86 4.31
N GLY A 323 21.80 -13.47 4.89
CA GLY A 323 22.95 -12.74 5.44
C GLY A 323 23.82 -12.08 4.37
N THR A 324 24.19 -12.80 3.32
CA THR A 324 24.99 -12.26 2.21
C THR A 324 24.59 -12.89 0.89
N ILE A 325 24.38 -12.09 -0.15
CA ILE A 325 24.26 -12.50 -1.54
C ILE A 325 25.51 -12.00 -2.27
N ALA A 326 26.22 -12.88 -2.96
CA ALA A 326 27.40 -12.50 -3.73
C ALA A 326 27.27 -12.94 -5.19
N VAL A 327 27.60 -12.00 -6.10
CA VAL A 327 27.66 -12.22 -7.55
C VAL A 327 29.00 -11.70 -8.05
N GLY A 328 29.89 -12.61 -8.43
CA GLY A 328 31.30 -12.25 -8.63
C GLY A 328 31.90 -11.68 -7.33
N SER A 329 32.47 -10.49 -7.40
CA SER A 329 32.98 -9.77 -6.22
C SER A 329 32.00 -8.77 -5.61
N ALA A 330 30.81 -8.59 -6.22
CA ALA A 330 29.75 -7.76 -5.67
C ALA A 330 29.02 -8.52 -4.55
N ILE A 331 28.76 -7.83 -3.44
CA ILE A 331 28.18 -8.40 -2.23
C ILE A 331 27.06 -7.48 -1.76
N VAL A 332 25.89 -8.04 -1.46
CA VAL A 332 24.79 -7.39 -0.74
C VAL A 332 24.53 -8.14 0.56
N ARG A 333 24.25 -7.45 1.67
CA ARG A 333 24.20 -8.02 3.03
C ARG A 333 22.88 -7.76 3.72
N ASN A 334 22.47 -8.61 4.64
CA ASN A 334 21.31 -8.39 5.53
C ASN A 334 20.00 -8.15 4.78
N GLN A 335 19.72 -8.99 3.79
CA GLN A 335 18.53 -8.89 2.95
C GLN A 335 17.39 -9.77 3.46
N TYR A 336 16.20 -9.55 2.92
CA TYR A 336 15.10 -10.50 2.97
C TYR A 336 14.78 -10.98 1.55
N ALA A 337 14.45 -12.27 1.43
CA ALA A 337 13.96 -12.88 0.20
C ALA A 337 12.62 -13.55 0.46
N LEU A 338 11.73 -13.52 -0.55
CA LEU A 338 10.53 -14.33 -0.59
C LEU A 338 10.92 -15.80 -0.85
N VAL A 339 10.31 -16.72 -0.12
CA VAL A 339 10.45 -18.16 -0.36
C VAL A 339 9.29 -18.62 -1.24
N LEU A 340 9.57 -18.98 -2.49
CA LEU A 340 8.57 -19.35 -3.50
C LEU A 340 9.06 -20.53 -4.35
N PRO A 341 8.21 -21.51 -4.69
CA PRO A 341 8.59 -22.64 -5.55
C PRO A 341 8.58 -22.23 -7.03
N ILE A 342 9.42 -21.25 -7.38
CA ILE A 342 9.50 -20.70 -8.74
C ILE A 342 10.04 -21.70 -9.76
N ALA A 343 10.74 -22.75 -9.31
CA ALA A 343 11.26 -23.82 -10.16
C ALA A 343 10.17 -24.57 -10.95
N THR A 344 8.93 -24.59 -10.45
CA THR A 344 7.80 -25.30 -11.07
C THR A 344 6.77 -24.39 -11.75
N GLY A 345 6.71 -23.11 -11.38
CA GLY A 345 5.60 -22.21 -11.74
C GLY A 345 5.93 -21.07 -12.72
N PHE A 346 7.15 -20.52 -12.69
CA PHE A 346 7.55 -19.33 -13.47
C PHE A 346 7.93 -19.63 -14.92
N GLY A 347 7.25 -20.62 -15.50
CA GLY A 347 7.72 -21.30 -16.68
C GLY A 347 8.80 -22.30 -16.30
N VAL A 348 8.65 -23.50 -16.81
CA VAL A 348 9.75 -24.43 -16.97
C VAL A 348 10.76 -23.69 -17.87
N ALA A 349 11.75 -23.04 -17.26
CA ALA A 349 12.69 -22.23 -18.00
C ALA A 349 13.65 -23.15 -18.75
N GLU A 350 13.26 -23.61 -19.93
CA GLU A 350 14.18 -23.60 -21.07
C GLU A 350 15.41 -24.53 -20.93
N GLY A 351 15.30 -25.54 -20.06
CA GLY A 351 16.36 -26.49 -19.74
C GLY A 351 17.30 -26.09 -18.60
N MET A 352 17.03 -24.99 -17.90
CA MET A 352 17.86 -24.46 -16.80
C MET A 352 17.15 -24.52 -15.45
N ARG A 353 17.87 -25.00 -14.42
CA ARG A 353 17.42 -24.92 -13.03
C ARG A 353 17.49 -23.47 -12.55
N ILE A 354 16.42 -22.98 -11.95
CA ILE A 354 16.36 -21.67 -11.29
C ILE A 354 16.28 -21.87 -9.78
N ASP A 355 17.24 -21.31 -9.05
CA ASP A 355 17.34 -21.38 -7.59
C ASP A 355 16.78 -20.11 -6.91
N GLY A 356 16.63 -19.02 -7.66
CA GLY A 356 16.10 -17.76 -7.15
C GLY A 356 16.05 -16.64 -8.19
N MET A 357 15.68 -15.45 -7.74
CA MET A 357 15.62 -14.22 -8.53
C MET A 357 16.27 -13.07 -7.76
N LEU A 358 17.03 -12.24 -8.45
CA LEU A 358 17.52 -10.96 -7.95
C LEU A 358 16.66 -9.84 -8.53
N GLY A 359 15.68 -9.42 -7.73
CA GLY A 359 14.78 -8.30 -7.96
C GLY A 359 15.43 -6.91 -8.03
N TYR A 360 14.58 -5.89 -8.21
CA TYR A 360 14.91 -4.45 -8.24
C TYR A 360 15.92 -4.02 -7.17
N GLN A 361 15.85 -4.64 -5.99
CA GLN A 361 16.75 -4.34 -4.88
C GLN A 361 18.24 -4.47 -5.29
N PHE A 362 18.60 -5.40 -6.16
CA PHE A 362 20.00 -5.59 -6.58
C PHE A 362 20.51 -4.47 -7.49
N PRO A 363 19.92 -4.21 -8.68
CA PRO A 363 20.38 -3.13 -9.54
C PRO A 363 20.21 -1.75 -8.91
N ALA A 364 19.29 -1.54 -7.95
CA ALA A 364 19.18 -0.27 -7.23
C ALA A 364 20.44 0.12 -6.43
N ARG A 365 21.32 -0.85 -6.11
CA ARG A 365 22.57 -0.62 -5.37
C ARG A 365 23.77 -0.34 -6.28
N TYR A 366 23.70 -0.69 -7.56
CA TYR A 366 24.85 -0.63 -8.46
C TYR A 366 24.50 0.09 -9.76
N VAL A 367 25.46 0.79 -10.33
CA VAL A 367 25.37 1.16 -11.75
C VAL A 367 25.58 -0.12 -12.55
N THR A 368 24.48 -0.61 -13.13
CA THR A 368 24.40 -1.93 -13.74
C THR A 368 24.46 -1.81 -15.26
N THR A 369 25.37 -2.54 -15.90
CA THR A 369 25.49 -2.63 -17.36
C THR A 369 25.35 -4.07 -17.81
N ILE A 370 24.34 -4.34 -18.63
CA ILE A 370 24.11 -5.64 -19.27
C ILE A 370 24.57 -5.52 -20.73
N ASP A 371 25.66 -6.20 -21.05
CA ASP A 371 26.17 -6.31 -22.42
C ASP A 371 25.65 -7.62 -23.02
N TYR A 372 24.48 -7.54 -23.66
CA TYR A 372 23.80 -8.69 -24.26
C TYR A 372 24.66 -9.35 -25.35
N ALA A 373 25.34 -8.56 -26.18
CA ALA A 373 26.14 -9.05 -27.29
C ALA A 373 27.33 -9.90 -26.83
N ASN A 374 27.96 -9.51 -25.70
CA ASN A 374 29.11 -10.24 -25.15
C ASN A 374 28.75 -11.10 -23.94
N SER A 375 27.46 -11.25 -23.61
CA SER A 375 26.97 -12.02 -22.46
C SER A 375 27.71 -11.68 -21.16
N LYS A 376 27.78 -10.39 -20.82
CA LYS A 376 28.53 -9.89 -19.67
C LYS A 376 27.70 -8.91 -18.84
N LEU A 377 27.73 -9.11 -17.52
CA LEU A 377 27.20 -8.15 -16.56
C LEU A 377 28.34 -7.39 -15.90
N THR A 378 28.23 -6.07 -15.83
CA THR A 378 29.16 -5.20 -15.10
C THR A 378 28.41 -4.43 -14.03
N LEU A 379 28.96 -4.44 -12.81
CA LEU A 379 28.44 -3.72 -11.66
C LEU A 379 29.50 -2.72 -11.21
N ALA A 380 29.11 -1.46 -11.04
CA ALA A 380 29.96 -0.40 -10.52
C ALA A 380 29.32 0.25 -9.30
N MET A 381 30.15 0.72 -8.37
CA MET A 381 29.69 1.56 -7.27
C MET A 381 29.12 2.88 -7.84
N PRO A 382 28.03 3.43 -7.29
CA PRO A 382 27.46 4.71 -7.74
C PRO A 382 28.44 5.89 -7.74
N SER A 383 29.46 5.85 -6.88
CA SER A 383 30.53 6.85 -6.81
C SER A 383 31.56 6.75 -7.95
N ALA A 384 31.53 5.69 -8.75
CA ALA A 384 32.48 5.43 -9.83
C ALA A 384 31.78 4.78 -11.04
N PRO A 385 30.77 5.44 -11.64
CA PRO A 385 30.04 4.90 -12.78
C PRO A 385 30.98 4.69 -13.99
N PRO A 386 30.77 3.64 -14.80
CA PRO A 386 31.48 3.50 -16.06
C PRO A 386 31.12 4.64 -17.01
N ALA A 387 32.02 4.96 -17.94
CA ALA A 387 31.72 5.90 -19.01
C ALA A 387 30.57 5.35 -19.88
N ALA A 388 29.68 6.24 -20.32
CA ALA A 388 28.65 5.87 -21.28
C ALA A 388 29.29 5.34 -22.57
N ALA A 389 28.64 4.33 -23.17
CA ALA A 389 29.09 3.81 -24.46
C ALA A 389 29.01 4.92 -25.53
N PRO A 390 29.97 4.98 -26.48
CA PRO A 390 29.89 5.93 -27.59
C PRO A 390 28.57 5.80 -28.34
N GLY A 391 27.88 6.92 -28.54
CA GLY A 391 26.57 6.94 -29.22
C GLY A 391 25.39 6.48 -28.36
N ALA A 392 25.57 6.25 -27.06
CA ALA A 392 24.46 5.91 -26.16
C ALA A 392 23.44 7.05 -26.07
N ALA A 393 22.15 6.71 -26.21
CA ALA A 393 21.04 7.62 -25.97
C ALA A 393 20.44 7.34 -24.57
N PRO A 394 20.39 8.34 -23.68
CA PRO A 394 19.77 8.15 -22.38
C PRO A 394 18.25 8.04 -22.52
N MET A 395 17.66 7.05 -21.84
CA MET A 395 16.20 6.92 -21.70
C MET A 395 15.83 7.14 -20.24
N GLN A 396 14.96 8.11 -19.99
CA GLN A 396 14.45 8.37 -18.65
C GLN A 396 13.32 7.40 -18.34
N PHE A 397 13.44 6.70 -17.21
CA PHE A 397 12.37 5.88 -16.65
C PHE A 397 11.83 6.52 -15.36
N PHE A 398 10.65 6.10 -14.94
CA PHE A 398 10.11 6.33 -13.60
C PHE A 398 9.82 4.99 -12.95
N LEU A 399 9.70 4.97 -11.62
CA LEU A 399 9.34 3.75 -10.89
C LEU A 399 7.82 3.76 -10.62
N ASP A 400 7.15 2.65 -10.91
CA ASP A 400 5.77 2.36 -10.50
C ASP A 400 5.85 1.33 -9.37
N GLY A 401 5.74 1.79 -8.13
CA GLY A 401 6.30 1.04 -7.00
C GLY A 401 7.81 0.86 -7.19
N THR A 402 8.28 -0.38 -7.30
CA THR A 402 9.70 -0.71 -7.59
C THR A 402 9.96 -1.04 -9.05
N ILE A 403 8.93 -1.02 -9.90
CA ILE A 403 9.03 -1.47 -11.29
C ILE A 403 9.42 -0.30 -12.19
N PRO A 404 10.56 -0.36 -12.92
CA PRO A 404 10.94 0.70 -13.83
C PRO A 404 10.08 0.70 -15.10
N ARG A 405 9.53 1.86 -15.42
CA ARG A 405 8.67 2.09 -16.59
C ARG A 405 9.15 3.28 -17.44
N ILE A 406 8.98 3.15 -18.74
CA ILE A 406 9.23 4.21 -19.73
C ILE A 406 7.95 4.52 -20.49
N ASN A 407 7.82 5.75 -20.98
CA ASN A 407 6.74 6.11 -21.90
C ASN A 407 7.19 5.83 -23.34
N VAL A 408 6.41 5.05 -24.07
CA VAL A 408 6.66 4.68 -25.46
C VAL A 408 5.48 5.13 -26.31
N ASN A 409 5.77 5.74 -27.47
CA ASN A 409 4.74 6.08 -28.44
C ASN A 409 4.61 4.94 -29.45
N VAL A 410 3.42 4.35 -29.54
CA VAL A 410 3.06 3.35 -30.55
C VAL A 410 2.01 3.98 -31.46
N GLY A 411 2.46 4.52 -32.59
CA GLY A 411 1.63 5.41 -33.41
C GLY A 411 1.26 6.66 -32.61
N ASP A 412 -0.05 6.93 -32.53
CA ASP A 412 -0.60 8.09 -31.80
C ASP A 412 -0.93 7.79 -30.33
N VAL A 413 -0.63 6.59 -29.84
CA VAL A 413 -0.92 6.17 -28.46
C VAL A 413 0.37 6.15 -27.65
N THR A 414 0.41 6.93 -26.56
CA THR A 414 1.46 6.80 -25.54
C THR A 414 1.08 5.68 -24.57
N VAL A 415 1.94 4.68 -24.46
CA VAL A 415 1.81 3.56 -23.51
C VAL A 415 2.95 3.61 -22.50
N SER A 416 2.68 3.15 -21.28
CA SER A 416 3.72 2.94 -20.28
C SER A 416 4.23 1.50 -20.39
N ALA A 417 5.47 1.32 -20.83
CA ALA A 417 6.13 0.04 -20.99
C ALA A 417 7.06 -0.23 -19.81
N GLU A 418 7.16 -1.49 -19.41
CA GLU A 418 8.04 -1.94 -18.34
C GLU A 418 9.45 -2.21 -18.86
N VAL A 419 10.47 -1.88 -18.06
CA VAL A 419 11.86 -2.24 -18.32
C VAL A 419 12.19 -3.48 -17.49
N ASP A 420 12.01 -4.65 -18.08
CA ASP A 420 12.03 -5.92 -17.34
C ASP A 420 13.11 -6.88 -17.90
N THR A 421 14.19 -7.09 -17.13
CA THR A 421 15.23 -8.07 -17.46
C THR A 421 14.83 -9.52 -17.16
N GLY A 422 13.73 -9.71 -16.43
CA GLY A 422 13.09 -10.97 -16.10
C GLY A 422 11.96 -11.37 -17.06
N SER A 423 11.71 -10.60 -18.13
CA SER A 423 10.65 -10.92 -19.10
C SER A 423 11.17 -11.71 -20.30
N ARG A 424 10.56 -12.87 -20.54
CA ARG A 424 10.70 -13.60 -21.82
C ARG A 424 10.14 -12.82 -23.01
N THR A 425 9.03 -12.11 -22.81
CA THR A 425 8.24 -11.47 -23.87
C THR A 425 8.61 -10.02 -24.10
N GLY A 426 9.65 -9.52 -23.42
CA GLY A 426 10.21 -8.19 -23.69
C GLY A 426 10.66 -8.06 -25.15
N LEU A 427 10.52 -6.84 -25.68
CA LEU A 427 10.96 -6.47 -27.04
C LEU A 427 12.48 -6.35 -27.15
#